data_AF-A0A4C1ZS70-F1
#
_entry.id   AF-A0A4C1ZS70-F1
#
_cell.length_a   1.000
_cell.length_b   1.000
_cell.length_c   1.000
_cell.angle_alpha   90.00
_cell.angle_beta   90.00
_cell.angle_gamma   90.00
#
_symmetry.space_group_name_H-M   'P 1'
#
loop_
_entity.id
_entity.type
_entity.pdbx_description
1 polymer ?
#
loop_
_entity_poly.entity_id
_entity_poly.type
_entity_poly.pdbx_seq_one_letter_code
_entity_poly.pdbx_strand_id
1 'polypeptide(L)'
;MVEAKRRQPSVIPFTEFEGMKPPYSNLLKEAGPDQYYDLLVPEEILEMIAEQTNLFASQTSQPGKQSLDQATVMSRNRFELLLQYLHFSDNLSVDRNDRIAKIRPLIDALNATFQKYYSPKEDVCVDESQVPFRGRIIFRQYNKSKRHKYVCPTAQYSSTAPCRSRSTNKVTVSMAGGEKSSLNMTIR
;
A
#
# COMPACT_ATOMS: atom_id res chain seq x y z
N MET A 1 -0.30 27.31 -45.93
CA MET A 1 0.10 26.56 -44.73
C MET A 1 -1.17 26.28 -43.95
N VAL A 2 -1.59 25.02 -43.84
CA VAL A 2 -2.79 24.63 -43.08
C VAL A 2 -2.32 24.15 -41.71
N GLU A 3 -2.68 24.87 -40.67
CA GLU A 3 -2.42 24.50 -39.27
C GLU A 3 -3.05 23.12 -39.01
N ALA A 4 -2.23 22.10 -38.79
CA ALA A 4 -2.72 20.78 -38.40
C ALA A 4 -3.33 20.89 -36.99
N LYS A 5 -4.66 21.03 -36.91
CA LYS A 5 -5.41 20.86 -35.66
C LYS A 5 -5.07 19.47 -35.10
N ARG A 6 -4.22 19.43 -34.08
CA ARG A 6 -3.96 18.23 -33.29
C ARG A 6 -5.33 17.72 -32.83
N ARG A 7 -5.77 16.58 -33.38
CA ARG A 7 -6.98 15.91 -32.90
C ARG A 7 -6.71 15.52 -31.45
N GLN A 8 -7.35 16.18 -30.49
CA GLN A 8 -7.31 15.69 -29.13
C GLN A 8 -7.90 14.27 -29.14
N PRO A 9 -7.23 13.28 -28.54
CA PRO A 9 -7.82 11.95 -28.40
C PRO A 9 -9.16 12.12 -27.69
N SER A 10 -10.21 11.48 -28.23
CA SER A 10 -11.55 11.50 -27.64
C SER A 10 -11.44 10.99 -26.21
N VAL A 11 -11.57 11.90 -25.25
CA VAL A 11 -11.63 11.55 -23.83
C VAL A 11 -12.92 10.77 -23.66
N ILE A 12 -12.79 9.46 -23.43
CA ILE A 12 -13.93 8.63 -23.03
C ILE A 12 -14.34 9.18 -21.65
N PRO A 13 -15.60 9.60 -21.45
CA PRO A 13 -16.04 10.10 -20.16
C PRO A 13 -15.84 9.00 -19.11
N PHE A 14 -15.39 9.37 -17.92
CA PHE A 14 -15.29 8.45 -16.80
C PHE A 14 -16.69 7.90 -16.46
N THR A 15 -16.90 6.60 -16.65
CA THR A 15 -18.22 5.94 -16.49
C THR A 15 -18.29 5.04 -15.25
N GLU A 16 -17.24 4.96 -14.43
CA GLU A 16 -17.23 4.11 -13.23
C GLU A 16 -17.82 4.80 -12.00
N PHE A 17 -18.23 3.98 -11.03
CA PHE A 17 -18.71 4.44 -9.73
C PHE A 17 -17.51 4.89 -8.88
N GLU A 18 -17.53 6.13 -8.39
CA GLU A 18 -16.48 6.62 -7.49
C GLU A 18 -16.64 6.05 -6.07
N GLY A 19 -15.54 5.68 -5.42
CA GLY A 19 -15.53 5.26 -4.02
C GLY A 19 -15.56 3.76 -3.83
N MET A 20 -16.13 3.30 -2.71
CA MET A 20 -16.28 1.85 -2.45
C MET A 20 -17.18 1.22 -3.52
N LYS A 21 -16.79 0.07 -4.05
CA LYS A 21 -17.55 -0.63 -5.10
C LYS A 21 -18.80 -1.31 -4.51
N PRO A 22 -19.94 -1.34 -5.23
CA PRO A 22 -21.08 -2.16 -4.85
C PRO A 22 -20.72 -3.66 -4.87
N PRO A 23 -21.30 -4.50 -3.97
CA PRO A 23 -22.33 -4.17 -2.98
C PRO A 23 -21.79 -3.60 -1.66
N TYR A 24 -20.46 -3.57 -1.47
CA TYR A 24 -19.80 -3.15 -0.23
C TYR A 24 -20.12 -1.70 0.14
N SER A 25 -20.28 -0.84 -0.86
CA SER A 25 -20.72 0.55 -0.69
C SER A 25 -22.04 0.70 0.07
N ASN A 26 -22.94 -0.28 -0.01
CA ASN A 26 -24.21 -0.26 0.69
C ASN A 26 -24.11 -1.02 2.02
N LEU A 27 -23.41 -2.15 2.04
CA LEU A 27 -23.20 -2.97 3.22
C LEU A 27 -22.46 -2.21 4.34
N LEU A 28 -21.49 -1.35 3.96
CA LEU A 28 -20.67 -0.62 4.92
C LEU A 28 -21.30 0.68 5.44
N LYS A 29 -22.39 1.17 4.84
CA LYS A 29 -23.04 2.44 5.28
C LYS A 29 -23.52 2.39 6.72
N GLU A 30 -23.93 1.22 7.17
CA GLU A 30 -24.46 0.97 8.52
C GLU A 30 -23.47 0.19 9.39
N ALA A 31 -22.30 -0.15 8.86
CA ALA A 31 -21.32 -0.99 9.52
C ALA A 31 -20.43 -0.21 10.50
N GLY A 32 -19.97 -0.90 11.55
CA GLY A 32 -18.98 -0.38 12.49
C GLY A 32 -17.60 -0.21 11.84
N PRO A 33 -16.70 0.61 12.41
CA PRO A 33 -15.35 0.82 11.89
C PRO A 33 -14.54 -0.48 11.74
N ASP A 34 -14.78 -1.48 12.58
CA ASP A 34 -14.18 -2.81 12.55
C ASP A 34 -14.40 -3.52 11.20
N GLN A 35 -15.63 -3.48 10.67
CA GLN A 35 -15.99 -4.11 9.40
C GLN A 35 -15.22 -3.51 8.21
N TYR A 36 -14.80 -2.24 8.31
CA TYR A 36 -13.94 -1.63 7.29
C TYR A 36 -12.52 -2.21 7.34
N TYR A 37 -11.99 -2.47 8.54
CA TYR A 37 -10.67 -3.08 8.69
C TYR A 37 -10.67 -4.52 8.20
N ASP A 38 -11.72 -5.30 8.50
CA ASP A 38 -11.85 -6.69 8.02
C ASP A 38 -11.89 -6.77 6.49
N LEU A 39 -12.46 -5.76 5.83
CA LEU A 39 -12.48 -5.69 4.37
C LEU A 39 -11.12 -5.27 3.77
N LEU A 40 -10.46 -4.28 4.39
CA LEU A 40 -9.22 -3.69 3.88
C LEU A 40 -7.97 -4.51 4.25
N VAL A 41 -8.04 -5.29 5.31
CA VAL A 41 -7.00 -6.21 5.78
C VAL A 41 -7.69 -7.56 6.05
N PRO A 42 -7.99 -8.32 4.99
CA PRO A 42 -8.66 -9.60 5.14
C PRO A 42 -7.83 -10.60 5.93
N GLU A 43 -8.50 -11.61 6.47
CA GLU A 43 -7.89 -12.68 7.26
C GLU A 43 -6.72 -13.36 6.52
N GLU A 44 -6.81 -13.50 5.20
CA GLU A 44 -5.73 -14.01 4.34
C GLU A 44 -4.40 -13.23 4.51
N ILE A 45 -4.46 -11.90 4.68
CA ILE A 45 -3.26 -11.08 4.92
C ILE A 45 -2.72 -11.34 6.33
N LEU A 46 -3.60 -11.51 7.31
CA LEU A 46 -3.20 -11.81 8.70
C LEU A 46 -2.60 -13.20 8.82
N GLU A 47 -3.17 -14.19 8.14
CA GLU A 47 -2.66 -15.55 8.02
C GLU A 47 -1.27 -15.54 7.39
N MET A 48 -1.09 -14.84 6.27
CA MET A 48 0.22 -14.66 5.64
C MET A 48 1.24 -14.06 6.63
N ILE A 49 0.87 -13.02 7.38
CA ILE A 49 1.78 -12.42 8.38
C ILE A 49 2.14 -13.46 9.46
N ALA A 50 1.15 -14.20 9.96
CA ALA A 50 1.35 -15.21 10.99
C ALA A 50 2.25 -16.34 10.51
N GLU A 51 2.00 -16.89 9.32
CA GLU A 51 2.79 -17.95 8.69
C GLU A 51 4.24 -17.53 8.51
N GLN A 52 4.49 -16.37 7.91
CA GLN A 52 5.85 -15.90 7.65
C GLN A 52 6.61 -15.56 8.94
N THR A 53 5.92 -15.01 9.94
CA THR A 53 6.48 -14.76 11.27
C THR A 53 6.87 -16.08 11.97
N ASN A 54 5.99 -17.09 11.92
CA ASN A 54 6.24 -18.40 12.51
C ASN A 54 7.39 -19.14 11.79
N LEU A 55 7.43 -19.07 10.46
CA LEU A 55 8.52 -19.63 9.65
C LEU A 55 9.86 -19.02 10.06
N PHE A 56 9.94 -17.68 10.16
CA PHE A 56 11.16 -17.01 10.59
C PHE A 56 11.55 -17.34 12.03
N ALA A 57 10.59 -17.43 12.95
CA ALA A 57 10.85 -17.83 14.34
C ALA A 57 11.46 -19.24 14.42
N SER A 58 10.97 -20.19 13.61
CA SER A 58 11.53 -21.55 13.54
C SER A 58 12.97 -21.56 13.01
N GLN A 59 13.26 -20.74 11.99
CA GLN A 59 14.58 -20.63 11.37
C GLN A 59 15.63 -20.02 12.31
N THR A 60 15.21 -19.18 13.26
CA THR A 60 16.10 -18.39 14.12
C THR A 60 16.31 -18.95 15.53
N SER A 61 15.63 -20.05 15.88
CA SER A 61 15.74 -20.84 17.12
C SER A 61 16.74 -20.32 18.16
N GLN A 62 16.23 -19.54 19.13
CA GLN A 62 16.83 -19.36 20.45
C GLN A 62 15.80 -19.83 21.49
N PRO A 63 16.14 -20.73 22.43
CA PRO A 63 15.22 -21.16 23.48
C PRO A 63 15.02 -20.03 24.50
N GLY A 64 14.01 -19.19 24.27
CA GLY A 64 13.64 -18.08 25.16
C GLY A 64 12.55 -18.49 26.15
N LYS A 65 12.84 -18.36 27.45
CA LYS A 65 11.88 -18.56 28.57
C LYS A 65 10.72 -17.56 28.45
N GLN A 66 9.49 -18.07 28.40
CA GLN A 66 8.30 -17.22 28.53
C GLN A 66 8.09 -16.88 30.01
N SER A 67 8.21 -15.59 30.38
CA SER A 67 7.78 -15.12 31.70
C SER A 67 6.30 -14.75 31.65
N LEU A 68 5.56 -15.21 32.66
CA LEU A 68 4.13 -15.02 32.83
C LEU A 68 3.89 -13.71 33.61
N ASP A 69 3.88 -12.57 32.92
CA ASP A 69 3.49 -11.29 33.52
C ASP A 69 2.08 -10.91 33.05
N GLN A 70 1.19 -10.60 34.00
CA GLN A 70 -0.22 -10.33 33.76
C GLN A 70 -0.43 -8.94 33.16
N ALA A 71 -0.55 -8.89 31.83
CA ALA A 71 -1.17 -7.79 31.11
C ALA A 71 -2.49 -8.27 30.53
N THR A 72 -3.50 -7.41 30.46
CA THR A 72 -4.87 -7.77 30.02
C THR A 72 -4.93 -8.30 28.57
N VAL A 73 -3.91 -8.01 27.75
CA VAL A 73 -3.80 -8.46 26.34
C VAL A 73 -2.57 -9.34 26.12
N MET A 74 -1.35 -8.85 26.41
CA MET A 74 -0.11 -9.64 26.35
C MET A 74 1.03 -9.01 27.15
N SER A 75 1.96 -9.83 27.67
CA SER A 75 3.13 -9.32 28.40
C SER A 75 4.06 -8.51 27.50
N ARG A 76 4.76 -7.54 28.10
CA ARG A 76 5.75 -6.71 27.39
C ARG A 76 6.81 -7.57 26.68
N ASN A 77 7.31 -8.60 27.35
CA ASN A 77 8.32 -9.50 26.80
C ASN A 77 7.79 -10.24 25.56
N ARG A 78 6.53 -10.69 25.59
CA ARG A 78 5.91 -11.33 24.42
C ARG A 78 5.73 -10.33 23.28
N PHE A 79 5.33 -9.09 23.57
CA PHE A 79 5.19 -8.06 22.54
C PHE A 79 6.52 -7.72 21.86
N GLU A 80 7.59 -7.50 22.63
CA GLU A 80 8.93 -7.23 22.09
C GLU A 80 9.46 -8.41 21.26
N LEU A 81 9.20 -9.65 21.70
CA LEU A 81 9.55 -10.86 20.96
C LEU A 81 8.81 -10.95 19.62
N LEU A 82 7.50 -10.68 19.60
CA LEU A 82 6.70 -10.69 18.38
C LEU A 82 7.15 -9.60 17.40
N LEU A 83 7.46 -8.40 17.90
CA LEU A 83 8.02 -7.32 17.07
C LEU A 83 9.38 -7.69 16.47
N GLN A 84 10.20 -8.45 17.19
CA GLN A 84 11.50 -8.91 16.70
C GLN A 84 11.38 -9.94 15.58
N TYR A 85 10.39 -10.84 15.67
CA TYR A 85 10.20 -11.93 14.70
C TYR A 85 9.23 -11.61 13.57
N LEU A 86 8.55 -10.46 13.59
CA LEU A 86 7.58 -10.06 12.57
C LEU A 86 8.19 -10.08 11.16
N HIS A 87 7.71 -10.99 10.32
CA HIS A 87 8.20 -11.21 8.95
C HIS A 87 7.05 -11.35 7.96
N PHE A 88 7.31 -10.96 6.71
CA PHE A 88 6.30 -10.93 5.63
C PHE A 88 6.71 -11.73 4.39
N SER A 89 7.90 -12.34 4.40
CA SER A 89 8.45 -13.09 3.27
C SER A 89 9.44 -14.11 3.78
N ASP A 90 9.54 -15.26 3.10
CA ASP A 90 10.57 -16.25 3.39
C ASP A 90 11.93 -15.80 2.86
N ASN A 91 12.94 -15.79 3.73
CA ASN A 91 14.30 -15.34 3.37
C ASN A 91 14.97 -16.24 2.32
N LEU A 92 14.49 -17.47 2.12
CA LEU A 92 15.05 -18.40 1.13
C LEU A 92 14.53 -18.14 -0.30
N SER A 93 13.32 -17.61 -0.44
CA SER A 93 12.66 -17.37 -1.72
C SER A 93 12.75 -15.93 -2.21
N VAL A 94 13.32 -15.03 -1.41
CA VAL A 94 13.43 -13.60 -1.72
C VAL A 94 14.41 -13.33 -2.87
N ASP A 95 13.92 -12.66 -3.91
CA ASP A 95 14.77 -12.10 -4.96
C ASP A 95 15.68 -11.01 -4.38
N ARG A 96 16.99 -11.17 -4.57
CA ARG A 96 18.01 -10.24 -4.06
C ARG A 96 18.12 -8.97 -4.90
N ASN A 97 17.56 -8.96 -6.12
CA ASN A 97 17.58 -7.79 -6.99
C ASN A 97 16.51 -6.76 -6.59
N ASP A 98 15.36 -7.21 -6.07
CA ASP A 98 14.33 -6.32 -5.57
C ASP A 98 14.65 -5.83 -4.15
N ARG A 99 14.92 -4.51 -4.03
CA ARG A 99 15.27 -3.85 -2.78
C ARG A 99 14.16 -3.89 -1.72
N ILE A 100 12.91 -4.10 -2.12
CA ILE A 100 11.77 -4.20 -1.19
C ILE A 100 11.13 -5.59 -1.18
N ALA A 101 11.82 -6.61 -1.70
CA ALA A 101 11.31 -7.98 -1.77
C ALA A 101 10.76 -8.52 -0.44
N LYS A 102 11.38 -8.11 0.69
CA LYS A 102 10.97 -8.55 2.03
C LYS A 102 9.57 -8.12 2.47
N ILE A 103 9.05 -7.04 1.88
CA ILE A 103 7.73 -6.49 2.19
C ILE A 103 6.79 -6.55 0.97
N ARG A 104 7.31 -7.03 -0.17
CA ARG A 104 6.60 -7.10 -1.45
C ARG A 104 5.30 -7.89 -1.36
N PRO A 105 5.26 -9.11 -0.76
CA PRO A 105 4.01 -9.88 -0.68
C PRO A 105 2.90 -9.11 0.04
N LEU A 106 3.25 -8.43 1.14
CA LEU A 106 2.31 -7.61 1.89
C LEU A 106 1.82 -6.40 1.08
N ILE A 107 2.72 -5.68 0.42
CA ILE A 107 2.36 -4.51 -0.40
C ILE A 107 1.43 -4.93 -1.54
N ASP A 108 1.75 -6.02 -2.22
CA ASP A 108 0.98 -6.48 -3.38
C ASP A 108 -0.41 -6.99 -2.95
N ALA A 109 -0.50 -7.72 -1.83
CA ALA A 109 -1.78 -8.15 -1.26
C ALA A 109 -2.66 -6.96 -0.85
N LEU A 110 -2.09 -5.95 -0.17
CA LEU A 110 -2.82 -4.74 0.19
C LEU A 110 -3.27 -3.94 -1.03
N ASN A 111 -2.39 -3.78 -2.02
CA ASN A 111 -2.74 -3.09 -3.27
C ASN A 111 -3.85 -3.80 -4.03
N ALA A 112 -3.82 -5.14 -4.09
CA ALA A 112 -4.86 -5.95 -4.71
C ALA A 112 -6.20 -5.74 -3.99
N THR A 113 -6.19 -5.75 -2.65
CA THR A 113 -7.35 -5.48 -1.80
C THR A 113 -7.92 -4.07 -2.05
N PHE A 114 -7.08 -3.05 -2.08
CA PHE A 114 -7.53 -1.67 -2.35
C PHE A 114 -8.11 -1.52 -3.75
N GLN A 115 -7.48 -2.09 -4.77
CA GLN A 115 -7.98 -2.07 -6.14
C GLN A 115 -9.29 -2.86 -6.29
N LYS A 116 -9.47 -3.93 -5.51
CA LYS A 116 -10.70 -4.73 -5.50
C LYS A 116 -11.87 -3.95 -4.92
N TYR A 117 -11.70 -3.33 -3.75
CA TYR A 117 -12.82 -2.73 -3.00
C TYR A 117 -13.07 -1.25 -3.30
N TYR A 118 -12.09 -0.51 -3.81
CA TYR A 118 -12.19 0.93 -4.03
C TYR A 118 -11.90 1.32 -5.50
N SER A 119 -12.75 2.17 -6.06
CA SER A 119 -12.54 2.84 -7.34
C SER A 119 -12.13 4.30 -7.11
N PRO A 120 -10.98 4.75 -7.63
CA PRO A 120 -10.58 6.15 -7.57
C PRO A 120 -11.50 7.03 -8.42
N LYS A 121 -11.41 8.34 -8.22
CA LYS A 121 -12.08 9.34 -9.05
C LYS A 121 -11.35 9.51 -10.39
N GLU A 122 -12.01 10.18 -11.34
CA GLU A 122 -11.43 10.52 -12.65
C GLU A 122 -10.07 11.23 -12.53
N ASP A 123 -9.99 12.16 -11.59
CA ASP A 123 -8.79 12.94 -11.29
C ASP A 123 -8.05 12.37 -10.09
N VAL A 124 -6.81 11.91 -10.33
CA VAL A 124 -5.91 11.43 -9.28
C VAL A 124 -4.68 12.34 -9.21
N CYS A 125 -4.30 12.70 -7.99
CA CYS A 125 -3.04 13.39 -7.70
C CYS A 125 -1.99 12.35 -7.30
N VAL A 126 -0.83 12.42 -7.95
CA VAL A 126 0.34 11.63 -7.59
C VAL A 126 1.29 12.52 -6.80
N ASP A 127 1.60 12.12 -5.57
CA ASP A 127 2.57 12.83 -4.72
C ASP A 127 3.58 11.86 -4.12
N GLU A 128 4.75 12.39 -3.78
CA GLU A 128 5.76 11.68 -3.02
C GLU A 128 5.57 11.95 -1.53
N SER A 129 5.33 10.89 -0.77
CA SER A 129 5.38 10.91 0.68
C SER A 129 6.73 10.41 1.18
N GLN A 130 7.05 10.74 2.43
CA GLN A 130 8.35 10.44 3.02
C GLN A 130 8.16 9.88 4.42
N VAL A 131 8.56 8.63 4.61
CA VAL A 131 8.54 7.98 5.93
C VAL A 131 9.89 8.22 6.61
N PRO A 132 9.94 8.88 7.78
CA PRO A 132 11.19 9.12 8.48
C PRO A 132 11.79 7.79 8.97
N PHE A 133 13.01 7.47 8.54
CA PHE A 133 13.67 6.23 8.90
C PHE A 133 15.19 6.40 8.99
N ARG A 134 15.78 5.93 10.10
CA ARG A 134 17.22 6.07 10.39
C ARG A 134 18.02 4.77 10.32
N GLY A 135 17.39 3.62 10.09
CA GLY A 135 18.08 2.34 9.96
C GLY A 135 18.89 2.20 8.68
N ARG A 136 19.53 1.03 8.52
CA ARG A 136 20.36 0.66 7.37
C ARG A 136 19.49 0.05 6.27
N ILE A 137 18.99 0.89 5.35
CA ILE A 137 18.30 0.45 4.13
C ILE A 137 18.94 1.10 2.90
N ILE A 138 18.93 0.39 1.78
CA ILE A 138 19.65 0.76 0.55
C ILE A 138 19.04 1.99 -0.13
N PHE A 139 17.71 2.14 -0.07
CA PHE A 139 16.95 3.20 -0.75
C PHE A 139 16.60 4.39 0.15
N ARG A 140 17.34 4.57 1.26
CA ARG A 140 17.19 5.74 2.12
C ARG A 140 17.69 6.98 1.41
N GLN A 141 16.88 8.02 1.35
CA GLN A 141 17.25 9.32 0.81
C GLN A 141 17.56 10.31 1.93
N TYR A 142 18.50 11.22 1.66
CA TYR A 142 18.79 12.35 2.54
C TYR A 142 18.26 13.65 1.93
N ASN A 143 17.41 14.37 2.67
CA ASN A 143 16.82 15.64 2.27
C ASN A 143 17.15 16.74 3.28
N LYS A 144 18.07 17.65 2.94
CA LYS A 144 18.50 18.76 3.80
C LYS A 144 17.37 19.75 4.12
N SER A 145 16.40 19.88 3.21
CA SER A 145 15.32 20.87 3.31
C SER A 145 14.22 20.49 4.29
N LYS A 146 14.20 19.25 4.80
CA LYS A 146 13.15 18.73 5.67
C LYS A 146 13.66 18.55 7.11
N ARG A 147 12.75 18.64 8.08
CA ARG A 147 13.05 18.39 9.51
C ARG A 147 13.59 16.98 9.72
N HIS A 148 12.92 15.99 9.14
CA HIS A 148 13.43 14.62 9.07
C HIS A 148 14.32 14.48 7.84
N LYS A 149 15.63 14.52 8.07
CA LYS A 149 16.60 14.52 6.97
C LYS A 149 16.77 13.15 6.31
N TYR A 150 16.56 12.07 7.05
CA TYR A 150 16.66 10.70 6.52
C TYR A 150 15.28 10.11 6.35
N VAL A 151 14.94 9.77 5.11
CA VAL A 151 13.58 9.35 4.73
C VAL A 151 13.63 8.17 3.77
N CYS A 152 12.58 7.37 3.82
CA CYS A 152 12.22 6.45 2.77
C CYS A 152 11.15 7.12 1.90
N PRO A 153 11.44 7.47 0.63
CA PRO A 153 10.43 7.99 -0.27
C PRO A 153 9.40 6.90 -0.60
N THR A 154 8.13 7.28 -0.67
CA THR A 154 7.00 6.45 -1.10
C THR A 154 6.12 7.24 -2.06
N ALA A 155 5.61 6.61 -3.11
CA ALA A 155 4.62 7.24 -3.98
C ALA A 155 3.22 7.00 -3.41
N GLN A 156 2.39 8.04 -3.39
CA GLN A 156 1.00 7.96 -2.95
C GLN A 156 0.07 8.49 -4.04
N TYR A 157 -1.07 7.83 -4.18
CA TYR A 157 -2.14 8.21 -5.09
C TYR A 157 -3.32 8.67 -4.23
N SER A 158 -3.83 9.87 -4.49
CA SER A 158 -5.00 10.38 -3.80
C SER A 158 -6.01 10.98 -4.77
N SER A 159 -7.29 10.72 -4.51
CA SER A 159 -8.43 11.23 -5.28
C SER A 159 -8.99 12.55 -4.73
N THR A 160 -8.24 13.24 -3.86
CA THR A 160 -8.66 14.48 -3.20
C THR A 160 -8.43 15.72 -4.06
N ALA A 161 -9.41 16.63 -4.07
CA ALA A 161 -9.40 17.90 -4.82
C ALA A 161 -8.33 18.91 -4.32
N PRO A 162 -8.05 19.95 -5.14
CA PRO A 162 -7.14 19.86 -6.28
C PRO A 162 -5.69 19.61 -5.81
N CYS A 163 -4.86 19.03 -6.67
CA CYS A 163 -3.44 18.78 -6.39
C CYS A 163 -2.76 20.08 -5.90
N ARG A 164 -2.54 20.20 -4.58
CA ARG A 164 -2.14 21.47 -3.92
C ARG A 164 -0.67 21.86 -4.14
N SER A 165 0.14 20.95 -4.69
CA SER A 165 1.57 21.14 -4.91
C SER A 165 1.86 21.50 -6.36
N ARG A 166 2.85 22.38 -6.58
CA ARG A 166 3.37 22.68 -7.93
C ARG A 166 4.13 21.51 -8.56
N SER A 167 4.46 20.47 -7.79
CA SER A 167 5.22 19.29 -8.25
C SER A 167 4.37 18.03 -8.42
N THR A 168 3.06 18.07 -8.11
CA THR A 168 2.20 16.89 -8.25
C THR A 168 1.69 16.79 -9.68
N ASN A 169 1.98 15.67 -10.32
CA ASN A 169 1.44 15.39 -11.64
C ASN A 169 -0.03 15.02 -11.49
N LYS A 170 -0.91 15.76 -12.15
CA LYS A 170 -2.32 15.39 -12.28
C LYS A 170 -2.41 14.29 -13.32
N VAL A 171 -2.97 13.15 -12.95
CA VAL A 171 -3.13 12.02 -13.86
C VAL A 171 -4.60 11.71 -14.04
N THR A 172 -5.03 11.68 -15.31
CA THR A 172 -6.40 11.31 -15.69
C THR A 172 -6.43 9.81 -15.93
N VAL A 173 -7.33 9.11 -15.24
CA VAL A 173 -7.53 7.68 -15.44
C VAL A 173 -8.47 7.48 -16.63
N SER A 174 -7.94 6.97 -17.75
CA SER A 174 -8.73 6.61 -18.93
C SER A 174 -8.72 5.10 -19.15
N MET A 175 -9.88 4.49 -19.32
CA MET A 175 -9.99 3.06 -19.61
C MET A 175 -9.78 2.81 -21.11
N ALA A 176 -8.86 1.89 -21.46
CA ALA A 176 -8.81 1.32 -22.79
C ALA A 176 -9.80 0.14 -22.85
N GLY A 177 -10.79 0.23 -23.73
CA GLY A 177 -11.80 -0.82 -23.90
C GLY A 177 -11.18 -2.14 -24.39
N GLY A 178 -11.28 -3.18 -23.56
CA GLY A 178 -10.96 -4.57 -23.92
C GLY A 178 -10.60 -5.41 -22.70
N GLU A 179 -11.54 -6.27 -22.26
CA GLU A 179 -11.50 -7.47 -21.38
C GLU A 179 -10.38 -7.75 -20.36
N LYS A 180 -9.52 -6.78 -20.05
CA LYS A 180 -8.58 -6.82 -18.93
C LYS A 180 -8.66 -5.45 -18.29
N SER A 181 -9.29 -5.40 -17.12
CA SER A 181 -9.30 -4.25 -16.21
C SER A 181 -7.87 -3.93 -15.77
N SER A 182 -7.12 -3.33 -16.68
CA SER A 182 -5.80 -2.74 -16.44
C SER A 182 -6.00 -1.23 -16.50
N LEU A 183 -5.79 -0.58 -15.36
CA LEU A 183 -5.76 0.88 -15.26
C LEU A 183 -4.52 1.36 -16.03
N ASN A 184 -4.68 1.71 -17.31
CA ASN A 184 -3.62 2.32 -18.08
C ASN A 184 -3.51 3.80 -17.70
N MET A 185 -2.64 4.08 -16.73
CA MET A 185 -2.34 5.43 -16.27
C MET A 185 -1.49 6.15 -17.33
N THR A 186 -2.09 7.08 -18.07
CA THR A 186 -1.36 7.93 -19.01
C THR A 186 -0.96 9.23 -18.31
N ILE A 187 0.33 9.37 -17.99
CA ILE A 187 0.89 10.62 -17.45
C ILE A 187 0.93 11.64 -18.61
N ARG A 188 0.24 12.77 -18.46
CA ARG A 188 0.35 13.92 -19.38
C ARG A 188 1.46 14.86 -18.96
#